data_AF-A0A8X7XTU0-F1
#
_entry.id   AF-A0A8X7XTU0-F1
#
_cell.length_a   1.000
_cell.length_b   1.000
_cell.length_c   1.000
_cell.angle_alpha   90.00
_cell.angle_beta   90.00
_cell.angle_gamma   90.00
#
_symmetry.space_group_name_H-M   'P 1'
#
loop_
_entity.id
_entity.type
_entity.pdbx_description
1 polymer ?
#
loop_
_entity_poly.entity_id
_entity_poly.type
_entity_poly.pdbx_seq_one_letter_code
_entity_poly.pdbx_strand_id
1 'polypeptide(L)' 'MSVPDSEWKLLEALPEDADMVHTVDFDVGQGVQWPPMIEDLARRRKRMVRLIGIEWQEEDQDCSGVTSTRRSEEMKTRL' A
#
# COMPACT_ATOMS: atom_id res chain seq x y z
N MET A 1 -5.58 2.23 -27.86
CA MET A 1 -5.59 1.14 -26.85
C MET A 1 -6.13 1.73 -25.56
N SER A 2 -7.38 1.43 -25.20
CA SER A 2 -7.91 1.78 -23.88
C SER A 2 -7.25 0.87 -22.85
N VAL A 3 -6.66 1.47 -21.83
CA VAL A 3 -6.24 0.77 -20.61
C VAL A 3 -7.51 0.24 -19.94
N PRO A 4 -7.59 -1.04 -19.54
CA PRO A 4 -8.80 -1.59 -18.95
C PRO A 4 -9.13 -0.85 -17.65
N ASP A 5 -10.42 -0.68 -17.40
CA ASP A 5 -10.96 -0.14 -16.15
C ASP A 5 -10.29 -0.85 -14.97
N SER A 6 -9.75 -0.06 -14.05
CA SER A 6 -8.75 -0.48 -13.08
C SER A 6 -9.21 -1.71 -12.26
N GLU A 7 -8.39 -2.76 -12.23
CA GLU A 7 -8.65 -4.05 -11.54
C GLU A 7 -8.93 -3.97 -10.03
N TRP A 8 -8.87 -2.78 -9.43
CA TRP A 8 -8.94 -2.57 -7.99
C TRP A 8 -10.26 -1.94 -7.59
N LYS A 9 -11.13 -2.70 -6.91
CA LYS A 9 -12.38 -2.19 -6.31
C LYS A 9 -12.17 -1.00 -5.38
N LEU A 10 -10.98 -0.87 -4.77
CA LEU A 10 -10.64 0.29 -3.94
C LEU A 10 -10.62 1.59 -4.75
N LEU A 11 -10.15 1.56 -6.00
CA LEU A 11 -10.07 2.76 -6.82
C LEU A 11 -11.46 3.23 -7.29
N GLU A 12 -12.40 2.30 -7.50
CA GLU A 12 -13.79 2.61 -7.81
C GLU A 12 -14.52 3.29 -6.64
N ALA A 13 -14.09 3.00 -5.40
CA ALA A 13 -14.66 3.62 -4.20
C ALA A 13 -14.19 5.06 -3.98
N LEU A 14 -13.17 5.54 -4.72
CA LEU A 14 -12.64 6.88 -4.55
C LEU A 14 -13.46 7.92 -5.32
N PRO A 15 -13.90 9.02 -4.67
CA PRO A 15 -14.49 10.15 -5.36
C PRO A 15 -13.54 10.72 -6.42
N GLU A 16 -14.06 11.20 -7.54
CA GLU A 16 -13.23 11.74 -8.63
C GLU A 16 -12.41 12.97 -8.18
N ASP A 17 -13.01 13.81 -7.34
CA ASP A 17 -12.46 15.04 -6.78
C ASP A 17 -11.62 14.84 -5.50
N ALA A 18 -11.47 13.61 -5.01
CA ALA A 18 -10.64 13.35 -3.84
C ALA A 18 -9.18 13.72 -4.14
N ASP A 19 -8.64 14.70 -3.40
CA ASP A 19 -7.25 15.14 -3.53
C ASP A 19 -6.26 14.23 -2.78
N MET A 20 -6.75 13.54 -1.75
CA MET A 20 -5.94 12.74 -0.83
C MET A 20 -6.56 11.36 -0.60
N VAL A 21 -5.72 10.32 -0.68
CA VAL A 21 -6.12 8.94 -0.43
C VAL A 21 -5.37 8.40 0.78
N HIS A 22 -6.12 7.99 1.80
CA HIS A 22 -5.58 7.34 3.00
C HIS A 22 -5.97 5.87 2.98
N THR A 23 -4.98 5.00 2.91
CA THR A 23 -5.20 3.55 2.90
C THR A 23 -4.59 2.93 4.14
N VAL A 24 -5.37 2.10 4.83
CA VAL A 24 -4.92 1.27 5.93
C VAL A 24 -4.91 -0.17 5.44
N ASP A 25 -3.72 -0.77 5.45
CA ASP A 25 -3.50 -2.15 5.04
C ASP A 25 -3.22 -3.02 6.26
N PHE A 26 -4.02 -4.06 6.45
CA PHE A 26 -3.81 -5.05 7.49
C PHE A 26 -3.09 -6.23 6.85
N ASP A 27 -1.89 -6.54 7.33
CA ASP A 27 -0.97 -7.50 6.73
C ASP A 27 -0.34 -7.04 5.41
N VAL A 28 0.37 -5.91 5.48
CA VAL A 28 1.01 -5.26 4.33
C VAL A 28 2.08 -6.12 3.63
N GLY A 29 2.58 -7.15 4.32
CA GLY A 29 3.55 -8.11 3.80
C GLY A 29 4.79 -7.44 3.20
N GLN A 30 5.07 -7.74 1.92
CA GLN A 30 6.17 -7.12 1.17
C GLN A 30 5.75 -5.86 0.38
N GLY A 31 4.49 -5.45 0.50
CA GLY A 31 3.97 -4.27 -0.17
C GLY A 31 3.84 -4.35 -1.69
N VAL A 32 3.87 -5.55 -2.29
CA VAL A 32 3.84 -5.76 -3.75
C VAL A 32 2.58 -5.18 -4.41
N GLN A 33 1.48 -5.06 -3.68
CA GLN A 33 0.24 -4.47 -4.15
C GLN A 33 0.35 -2.96 -4.39
N TRP A 34 1.17 -2.25 -3.62
CA TRP A 34 1.15 -0.80 -3.55
C TRP A 34 1.75 -0.08 -4.77
N PRO A 35 2.86 -0.53 -5.41
CA PRO A 35 3.40 0.13 -6.59
C PRO A 35 2.40 0.27 -7.76
N PRO A 36 1.75 -0.79 -8.26
CA PRO A 36 0.79 -0.65 -9.35
C PRO A 36 -0.43 0.19 -8.95
N MET A 37 -0.84 0.14 -7.68
CA MET A 37 -1.94 0.96 -7.17
C MET A 37 -1.58 2.45 -7.12
N ILE A 38 -0.35 2.80 -6.72
CA ILE A 38 0.15 4.18 -6.71
C ILE A 38 0.22 4.72 -8.15
N GLU A 39 0.65 3.91 -9.12
CA GLU A 39 0.63 4.29 -10.54
C GLU A 39 -0.79 4.61 -11.03
N ASP A 40 -1.78 3.80 -10.63
CA ASP A 40 -3.19 4.05 -10.94
C ASP A 40 -3.72 5.34 -10.30
N LEU A 41 -3.39 5.59 -9.04
CA LEU A 41 -3.75 6.82 -8.33
C LEU A 41 -3.12 8.05 -8.99
N ALA A 42 -1.87 7.94 -9.45
CA ALA A 42 -1.20 9.00 -10.20
C ALA A 42 -1.88 9.27 -11.54
N ARG A 43 -2.28 8.22 -12.28
CA ARG A 43 -3.07 8.36 -13.52
C ARG A 43 -4.41 9.07 -13.28
N ARG A 44 -5.04 8.80 -12.13
CA ARG A 44 -6.28 9.45 -11.67
C ARG A 44 -6.07 10.82 -11.01
N ARG A 45 -4.85 11.37 -11.10
CA ARG A 45 -4.46 12.71 -10.61
C ARG A 45 -4.67 12.91 -9.11
N LYS A 46 -4.58 11.84 -8.31
CA LYS A 46 -4.60 11.94 -6.85
C LYS A 46 -3.29 12.58 -6.39
N ARG A 47 -3.39 13.69 -5.67
CA ARG A 47 -2.25 14.55 -5.34
C ARG A 47 -1.41 13.98 -4.21
N MET A 48 -2.04 13.27 -3.27
CA MET A 48 -1.35 12.73 -2.11
C MET A 48 -1.90 11.37 -1.72
N VAL A 49 -0.98 10.43 -1.45
CA VAL A 49 -1.30 9.09 -0.98
C VAL A 49 -0.61 8.88 0.35
N ARG A 50 -1.36 8.42 1.34
CA ARG A 50 -0.84 7.97 2.63
C ARG A 50 -1.16 6.49 2.77
N LEU A 51 -0.12 5.69 2.93
CA LEU A 51 -0.24 4.28 3.23
C LEU A 51 0.14 4.04 4.70
N ILE A 52 -0.73 3.34 5.42
CA ILE A 52 -0.50 2.88 6.79
C ILE A 52 -0.55 1.35 6.73
N GLY A 53 0.61 0.71 6.79
CA GLY A 53 0.72 -0.73 6.91
C GLY A 53 0.72 -1.16 8.37
N ILE A 54 -0.12 -2.12 8.72
CA ILE A 54 -0.14 -2.80 10.02
C ILE A 54 0.38 -4.21 9.80
N GLU A 55 1.54 -4.51 10.40
CA GLU A 55 2.10 -5.85 10.43
C GLU A 55 1.66 -6.54 11.71
N TRP A 56 1.19 -7.78 11.59
CA TRP A 56 0.95 -8.63 12.75
C TRP A 56 2.26 -9.31 13.11
N GLN A 57 2.65 -9.22 14.37
CA GLN A 57 3.75 -10.03 14.87
C GLN A 57 3.16 -11.41 15.19
N GLU A 58 3.59 -12.46 14.49
CA GLU A 58 3.26 -13.83 14.89
C GLU A 58 3.85 -14.04 16.30
N GLU A 59 3.02 -14.46 17.26
CA GLU A 59 3.44 -14.81 18.63
C GLU A 59 4.21 -16.14 18.64
N ASP A 60 5.20 -16.30 17.78
CA ASP A 60 6.10 -17.44 17.83
C ASP A 60 7.34 -17.06 18.64
N GLN A 61 7.61 -17.90 19.64
CA GLN A 61 8.68 -17.81 20.62
C GLN A 61 10.06 -17.83 19.95
N ASP A 62 10.50 -16.72 19.35
CA ASP A 62 11.91 -16.50 19.09
C ASP A 62 12.23 -15.00 19.11
N CYS A 63 13.26 -14.65 19.85
CA CYS A 63 13.67 -13.27 20.14
C CYS A 63 14.28 -12.56 18.90
N SER A 64 13.56 -12.40 17.79
CA SER A 64 14.07 -11.73 16.58
C SER A 64 13.28 -10.49 16.12
N GLY A 65 12.80 -9.64 17.03
CA GLY A 65 12.14 -8.36 16.66
C GLY A 65 12.95 -7.45 15.71
N VAL A 66 14.27 -7.66 15.61
CA VAL A 66 15.18 -6.98 14.69
C VAL A 66 14.92 -7.32 13.21
N THR A 67 14.52 -8.55 12.88
CA THR A 67 14.33 -8.97 11.48
C THR A 67 13.05 -8.40 10.88
N SER A 68 11.97 -8.31 11.67
CA SER A 68 10.70 -7.68 11.26
C SER A 68 10.91 -6.19 10.94
N THR A 69 11.58 -5.47 11.85
CA THR A 69 11.82 -4.02 11.70
C THR A 69 12.61 -3.69 10.44
N ARG A 70 13.68 -4.44 10.15
CA ARG A 70 14.52 -4.23 8.95
C ARG A 70 13.73 -4.48 7.66
N ARG A 71 12.85 -5.48 7.64
CA ARG A 71 12.02 -5.83 6.49
C ARG A 71 11.03 -4.71 6.14
N SER A 72 10.38 -4.14 7.15
CA SER A 72 9.44 -3.03 6.96
C SER A 72 10.15 -1.77 6.44
N GLU A 73 11.38 -1.49 6.89
CA GLU A 73 12.19 -0.36 6.41
C GLU A 73 12.63 -0.53 4.95
N GLU A 74 13.06 -1.73 4.57
CA GLU A 74 13.39 -2.04 3.18
C GLU A 74 12.17 -1.89 2.28
N MET A 75 11.00 -2.34 2.73
CA MET A 75 9.74 -2.13 2.02
C MET A 75 9.41 -0.65 1.85
N LYS A 76 9.49 0.15 2.92
CA LYS A 76 9.23 1.61 2.86
C LYS A 76 10.13 2.33 1.88
N THR A 77 11.37 1.86 1.72
CA THR A 77 12.34 2.45 0.78
C THR A 77 12.06 2.08 -0.68
N ARG A 78 11.37 0.95 -0.90
CA ARG A 78 11.04 0.45 -2.25
C ARG A 78 9.74 1.01 -2.83
N LEU A 79 8.86 1.54 -1.97
CA LEU A 79 7.61 2.21 -2.34
C LEU A 79 7.85 3.69 -2.62
#